data_AF-A0AAJ0D7Q9-F1
#
_entry.id   AF-A0AAJ0D7Q9-F1
#
_cell.length_a   1.000
_cell.length_b   1.000
_cell.length_c   1.000
_cell.angle_alpha   90.00
_cell.angle_beta   90.00
_cell.angle_gamma   90.00
#
_symmetry.space_group_name_H-M   'P 1'
#
loop_
_entity.id
_entity.type
_entity.pdbx_description
1 polymer ?
#
loop_
_entity_poly.entity_id
_entity_poly.type
_entity_poly.pdbx_seq_one_letter_code
_entity_poly.pdbx_strand_id
1 'polypeptide(L)'
;MDTRKDANIISGPMTLALTGYSGVFMRYAFAVTPRNYLLFGCHVVNFSAQLTQGYRFVDYWYMGGKDKSLKAQADQGLAEAEAGAQDIAGKVKQEARGAVDQAKDTVDKAVGR
;
A
#
# COMPACT_ATOMS: atom_id res chain seq x y z
N MET A 1 1.59 -5.91 6.98
CA MET A 1 2.38 -6.91 6.24
C MET A 1 3.21 -6.14 5.22
N ASP A 2 4.53 -6.38 5.16
CA ASP A 2 5.51 -5.63 4.34
C ASP A 2 5.15 -5.63 2.83
N THR A 3 4.41 -6.65 2.41
CA THR A 3 3.77 -6.76 1.09
C THR A 3 2.74 -5.67 0.76
N ARG A 4 2.41 -4.77 1.68
CA ARG A 4 1.51 -3.63 1.41
C ARG A 4 2.27 -2.35 1.05
N LYS A 5 3.60 -2.34 1.20
CA LYS A 5 4.44 -1.20 0.80
C LYS A 5 4.74 -1.26 -0.70
N ASP A 6 5.01 -0.10 -1.29
CA ASP A 6 5.33 0.05 -2.71
C ASP A 6 6.51 -0.83 -3.10
N ALA A 7 6.37 -1.55 -4.22
CA ALA A 7 7.42 -2.43 -4.72
C ALA A 7 8.70 -1.70 -5.17
N ASN A 8 8.66 -0.36 -5.29
CA ASN A 8 9.80 0.52 -5.53
C ASN A 8 10.90 0.39 -4.46
N ILE A 9 10.53 0.17 -3.19
CA ILE A 9 11.50 0.14 -2.08
C ILE A 9 12.28 -1.17 -1.99
N ILE A 10 11.91 -2.17 -2.80
CA ILE A 10 12.51 -3.50 -2.76
C ILE A 10 13.90 -3.43 -3.40
N SER A 11 14.93 -3.75 -2.61
CA SER A 11 16.30 -3.85 -3.11
C SER A 11 16.57 -5.21 -3.75
N GLY A 12 16.79 -5.22 -5.07
CA GLY A 12 17.12 -6.42 -5.84
C GLY A 12 18.39 -7.14 -5.37
N PRO A 13 19.54 -6.45 -5.22
CA PRO A 13 20.79 -7.08 -4.76
C PRO A 13 20.68 -7.74 -3.39
N MET A 14 19.97 -7.09 -2.45
CA MET A 14 19.72 -7.64 -1.12
C MET A 14 18.85 -8.90 -1.19
N THR A 15 17.76 -8.85 -1.97
CA THR A 15 16.83 -9.97 -2.12
C THR A 15 17.54 -11.19 -2.71
N LEU A 16 18.38 -11.00 -3.72
CA LEU A 16 19.17 -12.08 -4.32
C LEU A 16 20.20 -12.64 -3.34
N ALA A 17 20.91 -11.78 -2.60
CA ALA A 17 21.89 -12.20 -1.61
C ALA A 17 21.26 -13.05 -0.50
N LEU A 18 20.11 -12.64 0.05
CA LEU A 18 19.40 -13.40 1.09
C LEU A 18 18.81 -14.72 0.57
N THR A 19 18.36 -14.73 -0.68
CA THR A 19 17.88 -15.94 -1.37
C THR A 19 19.02 -16.95 -1.51
N GLY A 20 20.19 -16.51 -2.00
CA GLY A 20 21.39 -17.35 -2.13
C GLY A 20 21.90 -17.84 -0.78
N TYR A 21 21.98 -16.95 0.22
CA TYR A 21 22.33 -17.29 1.59
C TYR A 21 21.43 -18.41 2.12
N SER A 22 20.11 -18.26 2.03
CA SER A 22 19.16 -19.27 2.51
C SER A 22 19.34 -20.63 1.81
N GLY A 23 19.65 -20.63 0.51
CA GLY A 23 19.98 -21.85 -0.25
C GLY A 23 21.20 -22.59 0.29
N VAL A 24 22.28 -21.87 0.59
CA VAL A 24 23.50 -22.43 1.18
C VAL A 24 23.21 -23.04 2.56
N PHE A 25 22.45 -22.34 3.39
CA PHE A 25 22.11 -22.82 4.73
C PHE A 25 21.17 -24.03 4.71
N MET A 26 20.25 -24.13 3.75
CA MET A 26 19.45 -25.34 3.54
C MET A 26 20.31 -26.55 3.17
N ARG A 27 21.33 -26.37 2.31
CA ARG A 27 22.28 -27.44 1.97
C ARG A 27 23.12 -27.86 3.17
N TYR A 28 23.52 -26.90 4.00
CA TYR A 28 24.28 -27.13 5.23
C TYR A 28 23.47 -27.92 6.26
N ALA A 29 22.18 -27.61 6.43
CA ALA A 29 21.28 -28.31 7.36
C ALA A 29 21.18 -29.83 7.10
N PHE A 30 21.37 -30.26 5.85
CA PHE A 30 21.47 -31.67 5.47
C PHE A 30 22.89 -32.25 5.47
N ALA A 31 23.91 -31.40 5.39
CA ALA A 31 25.31 -31.82 5.39
C ALA A 31 25.85 -32.12 6.80
N VAL A 32 25.30 -31.47 7.84
CA VAL A 32 25.70 -31.70 9.24
C VAL A 32 25.08 -32.98 9.81
N THR A 33 25.84 -33.69 10.65
CA THR A 33 25.38 -34.88 11.38
C THR A 33 25.47 -34.64 12.88
N PRO A 34 24.37 -34.82 13.64
CA PRO A 34 23.02 -35.19 13.20
C PRO A 34 22.33 -34.08 12.36
N ARG A 35 21.44 -34.46 11.44
CA ARG A 35 20.76 -33.51 10.53
C ARG A 35 19.85 -32.55 11.29
N ASN A 36 19.86 -31.26 10.91
CA ASN A 36 19.12 -30.21 11.60
C ASN A 36 17.89 -29.73 10.81
N TYR A 37 16.75 -30.37 11.01
CA TYR A 37 15.50 -30.05 10.30
C TYR A 37 14.88 -28.70 10.71
N LEU A 38 15.16 -28.19 11.92
CA LEU A 38 14.68 -26.88 12.36
C LEU A 38 15.37 -25.76 11.59
N LEU A 39 16.69 -25.87 11.42
CA LEU A 39 17.48 -24.94 10.61
C LEU A 39 17.00 -24.98 9.16
N PHE A 40 16.78 -26.17 8.59
CA PHE A 40 16.21 -26.33 7.26
C PHE A 40 14.84 -25.62 7.13
N GLY A 41 13.90 -25.89 8.05
CA GLY A 41 12.56 -25.29 8.02
C GLY A 41 12.58 -23.77 8.11
N CYS A 42 13.41 -23.21 9.00
CA CYS A 42 13.60 -21.76 9.10
C CYS A 42 14.07 -21.14 7.78
N HIS A 43 15.09 -21.74 7.15
CA HIS A 43 15.61 -21.21 5.88
C HIS A 43 14.66 -21.44 4.70
N VAL A 44 13.83 -22.48 4.70
CA VAL A 44 12.77 -22.66 3.68
C VAL A 44 11.74 -21.54 3.76
N VAL A 45 11.28 -21.19 4.96
CA VAL A 45 10.31 -20.10 5.15
C VAL A 45 10.93 -18.76 4.74
N ASN A 46 12.16 -18.48 5.17
CA ASN A 46 12.88 -17.26 4.79
C ASN A 46 13.10 -17.18 3.27
N PHE A 47 13.52 -18.28 2.64
CA PHE A 47 13.70 -18.36 1.19
C PHE A 47 12.39 -18.10 0.43
N SER A 48 11.28 -18.66 0.89
CA SER A 48 9.95 -18.48 0.27
C SER A 48 9.46 -17.03 0.38
N ALA A 49 9.67 -16.39 1.53
CA ALA A 49 9.36 -14.97 1.71
C ALA A 49 10.21 -14.09 0.78
N GLN A 50 11.52 -14.38 0.68
CA GLN A 50 12.45 -13.64 -0.17
C GLN A 50 12.14 -13.82 -1.66
N LEU A 51 11.73 -15.02 -2.09
CA LEU A 51 11.25 -15.28 -3.45
C LEU A 51 9.98 -14.51 -3.78
N THR A 52 9.05 -14.40 -2.83
CA THR A 52 7.82 -13.63 -3.03
C THR A 52 8.12 -12.14 -3.20
N GLN A 53 9.05 -11.60 -2.40
CA GLN A 53 9.53 -10.22 -2.58
C GLN A 53 10.31 -10.04 -3.88
N GLY A 54 11.13 -11.03 -4.27
CA GLY A 54 11.87 -11.04 -5.53
C GLY A 54 10.94 -11.07 -6.75
N TYR A 55 9.88 -11.87 -6.70
CA TYR A 55 8.85 -11.90 -7.74
C TYR A 55 8.20 -10.53 -7.90
N ARG A 56 7.83 -9.88 -6.80
CA ARG A 56 7.28 -8.51 -6.84
C ARG A 56 8.26 -7.49 -7.41
N PHE A 57 9.55 -7.63 -7.10
CA PHE A 57 10.59 -6.78 -7.70
C PHE A 57 10.68 -6.99 -9.21
N VAL A 58 10.66 -8.24 -9.67
CA VAL A 58 10.71 -8.57 -11.10
C VAL A 58 9.45 -8.07 -11.82
N ASP A 59 8.27 -8.30 -11.24
CA ASP A 59 7.00 -7.85 -11.79
C ASP A 59 6.98 -6.31 -11.94
N TYR A 60 7.44 -5.60 -10.90
CA TYR A 60 7.53 -4.15 -10.91
C TYR A 60 8.49 -3.61 -11.98
N TRP A 61 9.74 -4.09 -12.00
CA TRP A 61 10.78 -3.51 -12.85
C TRP A 61 10.81 -4.05 -14.29
N TYR A 62 10.38 -5.29 -14.52
CA TYR A 62 10.57 -6.00 -15.79
C TYR A 62 9.27 -6.49 -16.44
N MET A 63 8.14 -6.57 -15.72
CA MET A 63 6.86 -7.07 -16.26
C MET A 63 5.76 -6.00 -16.31
N GLY A 64 6.14 -4.71 -16.27
CA GLY A 64 5.22 -3.58 -16.39
C GLY A 64 4.41 -3.28 -15.11
N GLY A 65 4.77 -3.86 -13.96
CA GLY A 65 4.16 -3.55 -12.68
C GLY A 65 4.38 -2.10 -12.24
N LYS A 66 5.47 -1.45 -12.70
CA LYS A 66 5.73 -0.02 -12.49
C LYS A 66 4.62 0.85 -13.08
N ASP A 67 4.21 0.61 -14.32
CA ASP A 67 3.16 1.39 -14.98
C ASP A 67 1.79 1.17 -14.32
N LYS A 68 1.52 -0.06 -13.88
CA LYS A 68 0.32 -0.40 -13.10
C LYS A 68 0.32 0.29 -11.73
N SER A 69 1.46 0.35 -11.05
CA SER A 69 1.58 1.05 -9.76
C SER A 69 1.42 2.55 -9.90
N LEU A 70 1.96 3.15 -10.97
CA LEU A 70 1.84 4.59 -11.24
C LEU A 70 0.39 4.95 -11.57
N LYS A 71 -0.30 4.14 -12.36
CA LYS A 71 -1.75 4.29 -12.60
C LYS A 71 -2.56 4.14 -11.31
N ALA A 72 -2.29 3.10 -10.51
CA ALA A 72 -3.00 2.90 -9.24
C ALA A 72 -2.77 4.04 -8.25
N GLN A 73 -1.55 4.60 -8.16
CA GLN A 73 -1.27 5.78 -7.34
C GLN A 73 -1.95 7.04 -7.88
N ALA A 74 -2.04 7.21 -9.20
CA ALA A 74 -2.78 8.32 -9.82
C ALA A 74 -4.28 8.22 -9.56
N ASP A 75 -4.87 7.03 -9.72
CA ASP A 75 -6.30 6.77 -9.47
C ASP A 75 -6.64 6.95 -7.98
N GLN A 76 -5.75 6.55 -7.07
CA GLN A 76 -5.91 6.79 -5.63
C GLN A 76 -5.80 8.27 -5.28
N GLY A 77 -4.82 8.99 -5.83
CA GLY A 77 -4.69 10.43 -5.62
C GLY A 77 -5.88 11.21 -6.18
N LEU A 78 -6.43 10.78 -7.32
CA LEU A 78 -7.68 11.33 -7.89
C LEU A 78 -8.88 11.05 -6.98
N ALA A 79 -9.03 9.82 -6.47
CA ALA A 79 -10.11 9.47 -5.55
C ALA A 79 -10.03 10.24 -4.22
N GLU A 80 -8.83 10.44 -3.67
CA GLU A 80 -8.62 11.28 -2.48
C GLU A 80 -8.91 12.76 -2.75
N ALA A 81 -8.51 13.28 -3.93
CA ALA A 81 -8.81 14.66 -4.33
C ALA A 81 -10.32 14.87 -4.55
N GLU A 82 -11.01 13.92 -5.18
CA GLU A 82 -12.47 13.95 -5.35
C GLU A 82 -13.20 13.86 -4.00
N ALA A 83 -12.77 12.98 -3.10
CA ALA A 83 -13.32 12.88 -1.76
C ALA A 83 -13.14 14.19 -0.97
N GLY A 84 -11.95 14.79 -1.03
CA GLY A 84 -11.67 16.09 -0.41
C GLY A 84 -12.50 17.23 -1.02
N ALA A 85 -12.66 17.26 -2.34
CA ALA A 85 -13.47 18.25 -3.03
C ALA A 85 -14.95 18.12 -2.69
N GLN A 86 -15.47 16.90 -2.58
CA GLN A 86 -16.86 16.63 -2.17
C GLN A 86 -17.12 17.02 -0.71
N ASP A 87 -16.16 16.79 0.20
CA ASP A 87 -16.25 17.24 1.59
C ASP A 87 -16.30 18.77 1.70
N ILE A 88 -15.43 19.48 0.98
CA ILE A 88 -15.43 20.95 0.93
C ILE A 88 -16.73 21.48 0.31
N ALA A 89 -17.18 20.91 -0.82
CA ALA A 89 -18.43 21.30 -1.45
C ALA A 89 -19.64 21.04 -0.53
N GLY A 90 -19.63 19.95 0.23
CA GLY A 90 -20.64 19.63 1.23
C GLY A 90 -20.70 20.67 2.34
N LYS A 91 -19.54 21.04 2.91
CA LYS A 91 -19.42 22.08 3.94
C LYS A 91 -19.92 23.44 3.44
N VAL A 92 -19.48 23.88 2.27
CA VAL A 92 -19.92 25.16 1.68
C VAL A 92 -21.43 25.16 1.43
N LYS A 93 -22.00 24.06 0.94
CA LYS A 93 -23.45 23.94 0.71
C LYS A 93 -24.25 23.96 2.01
N GLN A 94 -23.69 23.40 3.08
CA GLN A 94 -24.30 23.41 4.40
C GLN A 94 -24.27 24.80 5.04
N GLU A 95 -23.12 25.51 4.97
CA GLU A 95 -22.99 26.89 5.44
C GLU A 95 -23.89 27.85 4.66
N ALA A 96 -23.95 27.71 3.34
CA ALA A 96 -24.83 28.52 2.49
C ALA A 96 -26.32 28.29 2.81
N ARG A 97 -26.73 27.04 3.08
CA ARG A 97 -28.10 26.75 3.53
C ARG A 97 -28.40 27.38 4.89
N GLY A 98 -27.47 27.26 5.84
CA GLY A 98 -27.61 27.89 7.17
C GLY A 98 -27.76 29.41 7.07
N ALA A 99 -26.97 30.07 6.23
CA ALA A 99 -27.08 31.52 6.01
C ALA A 99 -28.40 31.92 5.36
N VAL A 100 -28.90 31.14 4.40
CA VAL A 100 -30.20 31.38 3.74
C VAL A 100 -31.36 31.16 4.70
N ASP A 101 -31.30 30.14 5.56
CA ASP A 101 -32.34 29.86 6.56
C ASP A 101 -32.37 30.96 7.63
N GLN A 102 -31.21 31.46 8.06
CA GLN A 102 -31.13 32.62 8.95
C GLN A 102 -31.69 33.89 8.29
N ALA A 103 -31.36 34.14 7.01
CA ALA A 103 -31.90 35.27 6.28
C ALA A 103 -33.43 35.19 6.15
N LYS A 104 -33.98 34.00 5.89
CA LYS A 104 -35.44 33.77 5.87
C LYS A 104 -36.09 34.02 7.23
N ASP A 105 -35.54 33.49 8.32
CA ASP A 105 -36.09 33.70 9.67
C ASP A 105 -36.08 35.19 10.07
N THR A 106 -35.05 35.92 9.63
CA THR A 106 -34.93 37.36 9.88
C THR A 106 -35.94 38.17 9.06
N VAL A 107 -36.17 37.78 7.79
CA VAL A 107 -37.16 38.42 6.91
C VAL A 107 -38.59 38.12 7.37
N ASP A 108 -38.90 36.88 7.77
CA ASP A 108 -40.23 36.53 8.30
C ASP A 108 -40.54 37.32 9.59
N LYS A 109 -39.57 37.47 10.49
CA LYS A 109 -39.71 38.35 11.67
C LYS A 109 -39.92 39.83 11.32
N ALA A 110 -39.31 40.32 10.24
CA ALA A 110 -39.41 41.72 9.82
C ALA A 110 -40.70 42.03 9.05
N VAL A 111 -41.24 41.06 8.30
CA VAL A 111 -42.46 41.20 7.48
C VAL A 111 -43.74 41.05 8.31
N GLY A 112 -43.66 40.56 9.55
CA GLY A 112 -44.79 40.58 10.48
C GLY A 112 -45.90 39.62 10.07
N ARG A 113 -45.57 38.34 9.96
CA ARG A 113 -46.54 37.24 9.96
C ARG A 113 -46.18 36.20 11.00
#